data_AF-A0A843L6J5-F1
#
_entry.id   AF-A0A843L6J5-F1
#
_cell.length_a   1.000
_cell.length_b   1.000
_cell.length_c   1.000
_cell.angle_alpha   90.00
_cell.angle_beta   90.00
_cell.angle_gamma   90.00
#
_symmetry.space_group_name_H-M   'P 1'
#
loop_
_entity.id
_entity.type
_entity.pdbx_description
1 polymer ?
#
loop_
_entity_poly.entity_id
_entity_poly.type
_entity_poly.pdbx_seq_one_letter_code
_entity_poly.pdbx_strand_id
1 'polypeptide(L)' 'QDLHYILSPLMRAMFIDTNPIPVKKAVELLGMAARPVRLPLDELDAARTELLKGVLANYGH' A
#
# COMPACT_ATOMS: atom_id res chain seq x y z
N GLN A 1 -14.31 -9.16 16.38
CA GLN A 1 -12.95 -9.60 16.02
C GLN A 1 -12.79 -9.73 14.50
N ASP A 2 -13.85 -10.03 13.76
CA ASP A 2 -13.82 -10.29 12.31
C ASP A 2 -13.18 -9.19 11.45
N LEU A 3 -13.43 -7.91 11.77
CA LEU A 3 -12.82 -6.80 11.04
C LEU A 3 -11.29 -6.81 11.08
N HIS A 4 -10.70 -7.23 12.20
CA HIS A 4 -9.24 -7.35 12.30
C HIS A 4 -8.71 -8.37 11.29
N TYR A 5 -9.38 -9.52 11.14
CA TYR A 5 -8.98 -10.56 10.20
C TYR A 5 -9.18 -10.13 8.75
N ILE A 6 -10.30 -9.45 8.45
CA ILE A 6 -10.58 -8.87 7.14
C ILE A 6 -9.48 -7.88 6.75
N LEU A 7 -9.10 -6.97 7.65
CA LEU A 7 -8.09 -5.94 7.38
C LEU A 7 -6.64 -6.41 7.55
N SER A 8 -6.41 -7.59 8.11
CA SER A 8 -5.06 -8.11 8.42
C SER A 8 -4.13 -8.15 7.19
N PRO A 9 -4.57 -8.62 6.01
CA PRO A 9 -3.77 -8.55 4.79
C PRO A 9 -3.42 -7.11 4.38
N LEU A 10 -4.38 -6.18 4.41
CA LEU A 10 -4.14 -4.76 4.12
C LEU A 10 -3.12 -4.16 5.10
N MET A 11 -3.29 -4.41 6.40
CA MET A 11 -2.36 -3.93 7.42
C MET A 11 -0.95 -4.45 7.16
N ARG A 12 -0.76 -5.73 6.85
CA ARG A 12 0.56 -6.26 6.49
C ARG A 12 1.13 -5.59 5.24
N ALA A 13 0.30 -5.36 4.22
CA ALA A 13 0.71 -4.70 2.98
C ALA A 13 1.23 -3.27 3.22
N MET A 14 0.73 -2.56 4.25
CA MET A 14 1.22 -1.22 4.59
C MET A 14 2.64 -1.20 5.20
N PHE A 15 3.22 -2.35 5.53
CA PHE A 15 4.55 -2.47 6.15
C PHE A 15 5.52 -3.35 5.34
N ILE A 16 5.25 -3.57 4.06
CA ILE A 16 6.17 -4.31 3.15
C ILE A 16 7.44 -3.53 2.80
N ASP A 17 7.46 -2.24 3.14
CA ASP A 17 8.59 -1.32 3.03
C ASP A 17 8.51 -0.24 4.13
N THR A 18 9.47 0.67 4.17
CA THR A 18 9.58 1.79 5.09
C THR A 18 8.40 2.75 4.93
N ASN A 19 7.69 3.01 6.03
CA ASN A 19 6.65 4.02 6.03
C ASN A 19 7.23 5.44 5.78
N PRO A 20 6.57 6.30 4.98
CA PRO A 20 5.23 6.18 4.41
C PRO A 20 5.18 5.67 2.95
N ILE A 21 6.18 4.94 2.46
CA ILE A 21 6.25 4.51 1.05
C ILE A 21 5.02 3.66 0.64
N PRO A 22 4.63 2.58 1.38
CA PRO A 22 3.54 1.71 0.92
C PRO A 22 2.18 2.39 0.89
N VAL A 23 1.86 3.20 1.93
CA VAL A 23 0.57 3.92 2.00
C VAL A 23 0.46 4.97 0.90
N LYS A 24 1.55 5.68 0.57
CA LYS A 24 1.55 6.64 -0.54
C LYS A 24 1.32 5.95 -1.88
N LYS A 25 1.98 4.81 -2.12
CA LYS A 25 1.76 4.02 -3.34
C LYS A 25 0.32 3.50 -3.41
N ALA A 26 -0.26 3.07 -2.30
CA ALA A 26 -1.66 2.62 -2.26
C ALA A 26 -2.64 3.73 -2.69
N VAL A 27 -2.47 4.94 -2.14
CA VAL A 27 -3.30 6.11 -2.49
C VAL A 27 -3.16 6.48 -3.97
N GLU A 28 -1.93 6.44 -4.51
CA GLU A 28 -1.67 6.64 -5.94
C GLU A 28 -2.39 5.59 -6.81
N LEU A 29 -2.29 4.31 -6.45
CA LEU A 29 -2.93 3.19 -7.16
C LEU A 29 -4.45 3.28 -7.15
N LEU A 30 -5.03 3.86 -6.10
CA LEU A 30 -6.47 4.13 -5.98
C LEU A 30 -6.91 5.39 -6.75
N GLY A 31 -6.02 6.03 -7.52
CA GLY A 31 -6.32 7.23 -8.29
C GLY A 31 -6.49 8.50 -7.45
N MET A 32 -6.10 8.45 -6.18
CA MET A 32 -6.15 9.59 -5.28
C MET A 32 -4.85 10.40 -5.36
N ALA A 33 -4.90 11.67 -4.96
CA ALA A 33 -3.74 12.54 -4.98
C ALA A 33 -2.68 12.08 -3.95
N ALA A 34 -1.65 11.37 -4.42
CA ALA A 34 -0.45 11.07 -3.65
C ALA A 34 0.69 11.98 -4.11
N ARG A 35 1.32 12.69 -3.16
CA ARG A 35 2.60 13.35 -3.46
C ARG A 35 3.73 12.33 -3.41
N PRO A 36 4.76 12.46 -4.28
CA PRO A 36 5.92 11.59 -4.25
C PRO A 36 6.58 11.58 -2.87
N VAL A 37 7.28 10.49 -2.55
CA VAL A 37 8.16 10.47 -1.39
C VAL A 37 9.33 11.42 -1.59
N ARG A 38 9.92 11.88 -0.49
CA ARG A 38 11.11 12.75 -0.51
C ARG A 38 12.29 11.93 -0.04
N LEU A 39 13.47 12.22 -0.60
CA LEU A 39 14.73 11.69 -0.11
C LEU A 39 14.85 11.89 1.43
N PRO A 40 15.41 10.92 2.17
CA PRO A 40 16.17 9.75 1.69
C PRO A 40 15.31 8.56 1.25
N LEU A 41 13.98 8.69 1.24
CA LEU A 41 13.07 7.62 0.81
C LEU A 41 12.93 7.60 -0.72
N ASP A 42 12.72 6.40 -1.25
CA ASP A 42 12.52 6.14 -2.68
C ASP A 42 11.17 5.45 -2.94
N GLU A 43 10.76 5.36 -4.19
CA GLU A 43 9.52 4.72 -4.63
C GLU A 43 9.49 3.22 -4.30
N LEU A 44 8.27 2.68 -4.18
CA LEU A 44 8.07 1.25 -3.99
C LEU A 44 8.46 0.51 -5.28
N ASP A 45 9.26 -0.55 -5.18
CA ASP A 45 9.65 -1.32 -6.36
C ASP A 45 8.46 -2.04 -7.04
N ALA A 46 8.70 -2.53 -8.25
CA ALA A 46 7.67 -3.15 -9.08
C ALA A 46 7.06 -4.42 -8.46
N ALA A 47 7.86 -5.27 -7.80
CA ALA A 47 7.38 -6.53 -7.24
C ALA A 47 6.50 -6.27 -6.01
N ARG A 48 6.93 -5.37 -5.12
CA ARG A 48 6.13 -4.93 -3.96
C ARG A 48 4.88 -4.15 -4.39
N THR A 49 4.97 -3.37 -5.46
CA THR A 49 3.81 -2.67 -6.04
C THR A 49 2.75 -3.64 -6.56
N GLU A 50 3.15 -4.72 -7.24
CA GLU A 50 2.21 -5.72 -7.74
C GLU A 50 1.54 -6.49 -6.60
N LEU A 51 2.31 -6.84 -5.55
CA LEU A 51 1.76 -7.42 -4.32
C LEU A 51 0.73 -6.47 -3.67
N LEU A 52 1.05 -5.18 -3.57
CA LEU A 52 0.15 -4.18 -3.00
C LEU A 52 -1.14 -4.04 -3.81
N LYS A 53 -1.07 -4.01 -5.14
CA LYS A 53 -2.26 -4.02 -6.02
C LYS A 53 -3.14 -5.25 -5.77
N GLY A 54 -2.55 -6.43 -5.72
CA GLY A 54 -3.27 -7.67 -5.46
C GLY A 54 -3.98 -7.67 -4.11
N VAL A 55 -3.37 -7.10 -3.07
CA VAL A 55 -4.02 -6.93 -1.76
C VAL A 55 -5.17 -5.94 -1.84
N LEU A 56 -4.97 -4.76 -2.45
CA LEU A 56 -5.98 -3.71 -2.57
C LEU A 56 -7.24 -4.18 -3.34
N ALA A 57 -7.07 -5.04 -4.34
CA ALA A 57 -8.18 -5.60 -5.12
C ALA A 57 -9.21 -6.36 -4.27
N ASN A 58 -8.83 -6.84 -3.07
CA ASN A 58 -9.75 -7.50 -2.15
C ASN A 58 -10.64 -6.54 -1.35
N TYR A 59 -10.40 -5.23 -1.42
CA TYR A 59 -11.07 -4.21 -0.60
C TYR A 59 -11.79 -3.13 -1.42
N GLY A 60 -11.63 -3.13 -2.75
CA GLY A 60 -12.35 -2.24 -3.66
C GLY A 60 -13.76 -2.77 -3.94
N HIS A 61 -14.75 -2.30 -3.19
CA HIS A 61 -16.17 -2.37 -3.53
C HIS A 61 -16.66 -1.01 -4.04
#